data_AF-A0A6L3B2E4-F1
#
_entry.id   AF-A0A6L3B2E4-F1
#
_cell.length_a   1.000
_cell.length_b   1.000
_cell.length_c   1.000
_cell.angle_alpha   90.00
_cell.angle_beta   90.00
_cell.angle_gamma   90.00
#
_symmetry.space_group_name_H-M   'P 1'
#
loop_
_entity.id
_entity.type
_entity.pdbx_description
1 polymer ?
#
loop_
_entity_poly.entity_id
_entity_poly.type
_entity_poly.pdbx_seq_one_letter_code
_entity_poly.pdbx_strand_id
1 'polypeptide(L)'
;MRGKFMRHLIAAAMALPLFAAPMEGGSATGPKNGTVTLLHVNDFHGRHMPVRVAPGNATAQTGDPGREPQEFERAGTVGGIAHLATAVQRIRQERGADRVILVHGGDAFSDDLLGNLTRGEAMVRMMDAVGVRFMAFGNHDFDYGAERTRELQEMVRFPMRGANVLDRTTGQPFLGDPTMVVDTGGIRVGLLALGYHNTPLTTDPDNVASLSFTDGIEAARRHVPEIRARADVVVVVSHQGTKVDRELARQVPGIDVIVAAHSHDDLQNPDKVGETRIVQAASDGTVLGEVEIRVADGKLAGVRATNHTLWSADVPADPQVTQIIEDLRAPFRERLTEVMATARDRIGRRYRSESPFDRLVGDILRTETGAEVALLPGVGYGVSIGPGPVTREDLYALLPHPSRVVTLKLTGAQLREVLERSAANQKPERPQERVGGLVQTTGLRWSVDLNRPRGQRVGTLEVDGKPLDDARLYSVVTHTGMLKGTHGYTTFQGGQDVHKLDRKVTEIVETALRAMEKVASPALGDVRLVKAASGQ
;
A
#
# COMPACT_ATOMS: atom_id res chain seq x y z
N MET A 1 -1.11 60.52 15.34
CA MET A 1 -2.34 59.94 15.92
C MET A 1 -2.29 58.43 15.70
N ARG A 2 -1.64 57.60 16.53
CA ARG A 2 -2.06 57.01 17.82
C ARG A 2 -3.54 56.53 17.86
N GLY A 3 -3.76 55.24 17.58
CA GLY A 3 -4.88 54.42 18.07
C GLY A 3 -4.30 53.05 18.46
N LYS A 4 -4.06 52.78 19.74
CA LYS A 4 -4.96 52.17 20.75
C LYS A 4 -5.46 50.78 20.35
N PHE A 5 -4.70 49.75 20.72
CA PHE A 5 -5.25 48.45 21.09
C PHE A 5 -4.97 48.17 22.57
N MET A 6 -6.04 47.81 23.25
CA MET A 6 -6.21 47.74 24.69
C MET A 6 -5.77 46.36 25.18
N ARG A 7 -4.69 46.29 25.96
CA ARG A 7 -4.28 45.09 26.69
C ARG A 7 -5.23 44.87 27.86
N HIS A 8 -5.97 43.77 27.87
CA HIS A 8 -6.68 43.29 29.06
C HIS A 8 -5.72 42.42 29.87
N LEU A 9 -5.49 42.83 31.12
CA LEU A 9 -4.91 42.01 32.16
C LEU A 9 -5.94 40.94 32.59
N ILE A 10 -5.52 39.68 32.63
CA ILE A 10 -6.15 38.67 33.49
C ILE A 10 -5.05 38.08 34.38
N ALA A 11 -5.37 38.02 35.66
CA ALA A 11 -4.49 37.78 36.79
C ALA A 11 -3.83 36.40 36.77
N ALA A 12 -2.54 36.38 37.11
CA ALA A 12 -1.80 35.18 37.45
C ALA A 12 -2.17 34.74 38.87
N ALA A 13 -2.84 33.58 38.99
CA ALA A 13 -2.94 32.86 40.25
C ALA A 13 -1.65 32.05 40.44
N MET A 14 -0.85 32.42 41.45
CA MET A 14 0.30 31.62 41.90
C MET A 14 -0.21 30.31 42.52
N ALA A 15 0.03 29.19 41.85
CA ALA A 15 -0.06 27.86 42.46
C ALA A 15 1.32 27.50 43.02
N LEU A 16 1.39 27.24 44.33
CA LEU A 16 2.55 26.69 45.01
C LEU A 16 2.93 25.31 44.43
N PRO A 17 4.22 24.98 44.33
CA PRO A 17 4.63 23.64 43.92
C PRO A 17 4.40 22.68 45.09
N LEU A 18 3.42 21.77 44.95
CA LEU A 18 3.41 20.54 45.75
C LEU A 18 4.57 19.68 45.26
N PHE A 19 5.63 19.57 46.07
CA PHE A 19 6.62 18.50 45.91
C PHE A 19 5.90 17.17 46.16
N ALA A 20 5.46 16.51 45.08
CA ALA A 20 5.14 15.10 45.12
C ALA A 20 6.46 14.33 45.18
N ALA A 21 6.69 13.62 46.28
CA ALA A 21 7.77 12.65 46.38
C ALA A 21 7.66 11.62 45.24
N PRO A 22 8.77 11.07 44.74
CA PRO A 22 8.71 9.99 43.78
C PRO A 22 8.02 8.81 44.46
N MET A 23 6.79 8.51 44.02
CA MET A 23 6.20 7.21 44.23
C MET A 23 7.09 6.22 43.47
N GLU A 24 8.01 5.57 44.18
CA GLU A 24 8.62 4.34 43.72
C GLU A 24 7.49 3.37 43.40
N GLY A 25 7.17 3.25 42.11
CA GLY A 25 6.30 2.22 41.59
C GLY A 25 6.98 0.89 41.85
N GLY A 26 6.63 0.24 42.95
CA GLY A 26 7.04 -1.13 43.24
C GLY A 26 6.74 -1.99 42.02
N SER A 27 7.78 -2.55 41.41
CA SER A 27 7.63 -3.58 40.40
C SER A 27 6.90 -4.73 41.06
N ALA A 28 5.64 -4.96 40.71
CA ALA A 28 4.97 -6.20 41.08
C ALA A 28 5.74 -7.35 40.41
N THR A 29 6.55 -8.06 41.19
CA THR A 29 7.42 -9.18 40.75
C THR A 29 6.65 -10.49 40.56
N GLY A 30 5.34 -10.41 40.30
CA GLY A 30 4.49 -11.57 40.02
C GLY A 30 4.39 -11.84 38.52
N PRO A 31 4.15 -13.10 38.11
CA PRO A 31 3.86 -13.45 36.72
C PRO A 31 2.70 -12.60 36.17
N LYS A 32 2.94 -11.90 35.06
CA LYS A 32 1.92 -11.07 34.41
C LYS A 32 0.95 -11.95 33.63
N ASN A 33 -0.34 -11.77 33.92
CA ASN A 33 -1.45 -12.45 33.25
C ASN A 33 -2.38 -11.39 32.66
N GLY A 34 -2.80 -11.57 31.41
CA GLY A 34 -3.64 -10.58 30.76
C GLY A 34 -3.98 -10.91 29.31
N THR A 35 -4.83 -10.07 28.72
CA THR A 35 -5.12 -10.10 27.29
C THR A 35 -4.92 -8.69 26.73
N VAL A 36 -4.15 -8.61 25.65
CA VAL A 36 -3.99 -7.40 24.84
C VAL A 36 -4.74 -7.58 23.54
N THR A 37 -5.40 -6.53 23.08
CA THR A 37 -5.99 -6.48 21.74
C THR A 37 -5.14 -5.57 20.86
N LEU A 38 -4.51 -6.16 19.85
CA LEU A 38 -3.81 -5.44 18.81
C LEU A 38 -4.74 -5.30 17.60
N LEU A 39 -5.19 -4.08 17.35
CA LEU A 39 -5.86 -3.73 16.11
C LEU A 39 -4.82 -3.38 15.05
N HIS A 40 -5.07 -3.77 13.80
CA HIS A 40 -4.22 -3.37 12.70
C HIS A 40 -5.01 -3.09 11.41
N VAL A 41 -4.43 -2.20 10.64
CA VAL A 41 -4.80 -1.87 9.26
C VAL A 41 -3.51 -1.72 8.45
N ASN A 42 -3.61 -1.79 7.14
CA ASN A 42 -2.47 -1.66 6.23
C ASN A 42 -2.97 -1.19 4.87
N ASP A 43 -2.06 -0.64 4.04
CA ASP A 43 -2.30 -0.42 2.62
C ASP A 43 -3.57 0.42 2.35
N PHE A 44 -3.73 1.55 3.06
CA PHE A 44 -4.85 2.47 2.81
C PHE A 44 -4.84 3.03 1.41
N HIS A 45 -3.66 3.23 0.80
CA HIS A 45 -3.57 3.72 -0.58
C HIS A 45 -4.35 5.04 -0.77
N GLY A 46 -4.26 5.93 0.23
CA GLY A 46 -5.01 7.20 0.23
C GLY A 46 -6.53 7.08 0.40
N ARG A 47 -7.06 5.86 0.54
CA ARG A 47 -8.50 5.62 0.63
C ARG A 47 -9.05 6.06 1.98
N HIS A 48 -9.75 7.18 1.97
CA HIS A 48 -10.46 7.70 3.13
C HIS A 48 -11.99 7.54 3.03
N MET A 49 -12.53 7.51 1.81
CA MET A 49 -13.96 7.29 1.54
C MET A 49 -14.28 5.80 1.36
N PRO A 50 -15.50 5.35 1.71
CA PRO A 50 -15.96 4.00 1.40
C PRO A 50 -16.02 3.74 -0.11
N VAL A 51 -15.93 2.47 -0.50
CA VAL A 51 -15.94 2.05 -1.91
C VAL A 51 -17.06 1.06 -2.20
N ARG A 52 -17.55 1.06 -3.44
CA ARG A 52 -18.57 0.10 -3.88
C ARG A 52 -17.93 -1.19 -4.34
N VAL A 53 -18.39 -2.30 -3.76
CA VAL A 53 -17.91 -3.65 -4.08
C VAL A 53 -19.05 -4.57 -4.49
N ALA A 54 -18.69 -5.70 -5.12
CA ALA A 54 -19.58 -6.77 -5.54
C ALA A 54 -18.80 -8.09 -5.62
N PRO A 55 -19.46 -9.26 -5.64
CA PRO A 55 -18.80 -10.51 -6.00
C PRO A 55 -18.09 -10.39 -7.36
N GLY A 56 -16.91 -10.98 -7.50
CA GLY A 56 -16.02 -10.78 -8.65
C GLY A 56 -15.40 -9.37 -8.77
N ASN A 57 -15.61 -8.47 -7.79
CA ASN A 57 -14.91 -7.18 -7.74
C ASN A 57 -13.53 -7.35 -7.10
N ALA A 58 -12.52 -6.80 -7.76
CA ALA A 58 -11.16 -6.74 -7.26
C ALA A 58 -10.87 -5.34 -6.68
N THR A 59 -10.25 -5.28 -5.50
CA THR A 59 -9.14 -4.32 -5.27
C THR A 59 -7.94 -4.87 -6.04
N ALA A 60 -7.06 -4.05 -6.61
CA ALA A 60 -6.16 -4.49 -7.69
C ALA A 60 -5.27 -5.73 -7.41
N GLN A 61 -5.02 -6.09 -6.15
CA GLN A 61 -4.19 -7.24 -5.75
C GLN A 61 -4.94 -8.58 -5.56
N THR A 62 -6.18 -8.73 -6.03
CA THR A 62 -6.88 -10.01 -5.89
C THR A 62 -6.39 -11.07 -6.89
N GLY A 63 -5.66 -12.06 -6.38
CA GLY A 63 -5.31 -13.31 -7.09
C GLY A 63 -3.86 -13.39 -7.58
N ASP A 64 -3.01 -14.14 -6.86
CA ASP A 64 -1.79 -14.71 -7.43
C ASP A 64 -2.15 -15.63 -8.63
N PRO A 65 -1.29 -15.79 -9.65
CA PRO A 65 -1.51 -16.77 -10.71
C PRO A 65 -1.68 -18.17 -10.09
N GLY A 66 -2.88 -18.75 -10.24
CA GLY A 66 -3.22 -20.06 -9.66
C GLY A 66 -3.86 -20.01 -8.27
N ARG A 67 -4.21 -18.82 -7.74
CA ARG A 67 -5.13 -18.67 -6.62
C ARG A 67 -6.45 -18.09 -7.10
N GLU A 68 -7.54 -18.44 -6.41
CA GLU A 68 -8.80 -17.73 -6.58
C GLU A 68 -8.59 -16.26 -6.20
N PRO A 69 -9.16 -15.32 -6.97
CA PRO A 69 -9.20 -13.92 -6.57
C PRO A 69 -9.80 -13.80 -5.17
N GLN A 70 -9.24 -12.93 -4.34
CA GLN A 70 -9.99 -12.43 -3.20
C GLN A 70 -11.25 -11.73 -3.71
N GLU A 71 -12.39 -12.02 -3.11
CA GLU A 71 -13.69 -11.45 -3.49
C GLU A 71 -14.45 -10.98 -2.26
N PHE A 72 -15.38 -10.06 -2.48
CA PHE A 72 -16.33 -9.66 -1.46
C PHE A 72 -17.55 -10.59 -1.50
N GLU A 73 -17.99 -11.05 -0.34
CA GLU A 73 -19.11 -11.99 -0.18
C GLU A 73 -20.45 -11.47 -0.73
N ARG A 74 -20.60 -10.13 -0.83
CA ARG A 74 -21.83 -9.48 -1.28
C ARG A 74 -21.55 -8.13 -1.94
N ALA A 75 -22.57 -7.60 -2.62
CA ALA A 75 -22.53 -6.23 -3.13
C ALA A 75 -22.89 -5.24 -2.03
N GLY A 76 -22.19 -4.11 -1.99
CA GLY A 76 -22.41 -3.08 -0.98
C GLY A 76 -21.31 -2.02 -0.96
N THR A 77 -21.36 -1.17 0.04
CA THR A 77 -20.33 -0.17 0.32
C THR A 77 -19.50 -0.62 1.51
N VAL A 78 -18.17 -0.57 1.37
CA VAL A 78 -17.21 -1.07 2.36
C VAL A 78 -16.08 -0.08 2.59
N GLY A 79 -15.53 -0.09 3.79
CA GLY A 79 -14.37 0.70 4.19
C GLY A 79 -14.70 2.14 4.51
N GLY A 80 -13.68 2.99 4.44
CA GLY A 80 -13.75 4.40 4.80
C GLY A 80 -13.34 4.66 6.25
N ILE A 81 -12.50 5.68 6.43
CA ILE A 81 -11.80 5.92 7.71
C ILE A 81 -12.74 6.33 8.84
N ALA A 82 -13.90 6.91 8.53
CA ALA A 82 -14.95 7.18 9.51
C ALA A 82 -15.65 5.90 10.02
N HIS A 83 -15.80 4.87 9.17
CA HIS A 83 -16.34 3.58 9.60
C HIS A 83 -15.32 2.81 10.44
N LEU A 84 -14.04 2.87 10.03
CA LEU A 84 -12.93 2.35 10.81
C LEU A 84 -12.90 2.97 12.22
N ALA A 85 -13.06 4.30 12.32
CA ALA A 85 -13.10 5.00 13.60
C ALA A 85 -14.16 4.41 14.55
N THR A 86 -15.39 4.22 14.05
CA THR A 86 -16.47 3.59 14.83
C THR A 86 -16.11 2.18 15.27
N ALA A 87 -15.57 1.35 14.37
CA ALA A 87 -15.19 -0.03 14.70
C ALA A 87 -14.09 -0.07 15.78
N VAL A 88 -13.06 0.76 15.65
CA VAL A 88 -11.99 0.90 16.64
C VAL A 88 -12.54 1.35 17.99
N GLN A 89 -13.45 2.33 18.02
CA GLN A 89 -14.05 2.81 19.27
C GLN A 89 -14.93 1.76 19.94
N ARG A 90 -15.72 0.99 19.18
CA ARG A 90 -16.50 -0.15 19.72
C ARG A 90 -15.59 -1.17 20.41
N ILE A 91 -14.51 -1.59 19.75
CA ILE A 91 -13.57 -2.56 20.33
C ILE A 91 -12.86 -1.99 21.56
N ARG A 92 -12.47 -0.70 21.55
CA ARG A 92 -11.93 -0.02 22.74
C ARG A 92 -12.90 -0.02 23.91
N GLN A 93 -14.19 0.19 23.67
CA GLN A 93 -15.23 0.14 24.70
C GLN A 93 -15.43 -1.27 25.24
N GLU A 94 -15.42 -2.29 24.38
CA GLU A 94 -15.66 -3.69 24.75
C GLU A 94 -14.47 -4.33 25.47
N ARG A 95 -13.23 -4.04 25.06
CA ARG A 95 -12.00 -4.65 25.58
C ARG A 95 -11.35 -3.86 26.71
N GLY A 96 -11.68 -2.58 26.84
CA GLY A 96 -10.99 -1.60 27.68
C GLY A 96 -9.93 -0.85 26.88
N ALA A 97 -10.04 0.48 26.83
CA ALA A 97 -9.22 1.32 25.95
C ALA A 97 -7.71 1.26 26.28
N ASP A 98 -7.36 0.99 27.54
CA ASP A 98 -5.98 0.78 28.01
C ASP A 98 -5.38 -0.55 27.56
N ARG A 99 -6.21 -1.45 27.01
CA ARG A 99 -5.82 -2.79 26.54
C ARG A 99 -5.80 -2.92 25.01
N VAL A 100 -6.07 -1.83 24.30
CA VAL A 100 -6.19 -1.82 22.84
C VAL A 100 -5.16 -0.88 22.23
N ILE A 101 -4.35 -1.40 21.30
CA ILE A 101 -3.43 -0.60 20.48
C ILE A 101 -3.79 -0.77 19.00
N LEU A 102 -3.75 0.33 18.24
CA LEU A 102 -3.97 0.31 16.79
C LEU A 102 -2.65 0.62 16.08
N VAL A 103 -2.23 -0.25 15.15
CA VAL A 103 -1.02 -0.07 14.33
C VAL A 103 -1.36 -0.02 12.85
N HIS A 104 -0.50 0.64 12.07
CA HIS A 104 -0.61 0.72 10.62
C HIS A 104 0.59 0.05 9.93
N GLY A 105 0.32 -0.88 9.01
CA GLY A 105 1.36 -1.66 8.32
C GLY A 105 2.19 -0.89 7.29
N GLY A 106 1.79 0.33 6.91
CA GLY A 106 2.42 1.16 5.87
C GLY A 106 1.55 1.28 4.62
N ASP A 107 2.01 2.06 3.64
CA ASP A 107 1.26 2.46 2.44
C ASP A 107 -0.04 3.20 2.78
N ALA A 108 0.11 4.28 3.56
CA ALA A 108 -1.02 5.13 3.92
C ALA A 108 -1.41 6.13 2.82
N PHE A 109 -0.46 6.47 1.92
CA PHE A 109 -0.56 7.64 1.04
C PHE A 109 -0.76 7.30 -0.46
N SER A 110 -0.88 8.39 -1.23
CA SER A 110 -0.48 8.54 -2.64
C SER A 110 -1.32 7.92 -3.73
N ASP A 111 -2.18 6.97 -3.40
CA ASP A 111 -3.03 6.28 -4.38
C ASP A 111 -4.45 6.85 -4.48
N ASP A 112 -4.60 8.14 -4.18
CA ASP A 112 -5.86 8.89 -4.31
C ASP A 112 -5.62 10.39 -4.66
N LEU A 113 -6.66 11.07 -5.15
CA LEU A 113 -6.56 12.49 -5.54
C LEU A 113 -6.40 13.44 -4.34
N LEU A 114 -7.16 13.29 -3.25
CA LEU A 114 -7.04 14.12 -2.06
C LEU A 114 -5.64 13.99 -1.43
N GLY A 115 -5.13 12.75 -1.34
CA GLY A 115 -3.76 12.47 -0.92
C GLY A 115 -2.76 13.27 -1.76
N ASN A 116 -2.90 13.24 -3.09
CA ASN A 116 -2.03 13.99 -4.00
C ASN A 116 -2.14 15.50 -3.82
N LEU A 117 -3.35 16.04 -3.65
CA LEU A 117 -3.59 17.47 -3.48
C LEU A 117 -3.05 18.02 -2.16
N THR A 118 -3.06 17.19 -1.12
CA THR A 118 -2.58 17.55 0.22
C THR A 118 -1.18 17.02 0.51
N ARG A 119 -0.57 16.32 -0.47
CA ARG A 119 0.72 15.64 -0.34
C ARG A 119 0.82 14.84 0.96
N GLY A 120 -0.20 14.00 1.20
CA GLY A 120 -0.30 13.08 2.35
C GLY A 120 -0.89 13.66 3.65
N GLU A 121 -1.03 14.98 3.76
CA GLU A 121 -1.50 15.63 5.00
C GLU A 121 -2.91 15.17 5.43
N ALA A 122 -3.81 15.01 4.47
CA ALA A 122 -5.18 14.57 4.76
C ALA A 122 -5.18 13.21 5.47
N MET A 123 -4.39 12.26 4.95
CA MET A 123 -4.34 10.89 5.47
C MET A 123 -3.75 10.84 6.88
N VAL A 124 -2.61 11.51 7.13
CA VAL A 124 -1.99 11.49 8.46
C VAL A 124 -2.89 12.13 9.52
N ARG A 125 -3.61 13.22 9.20
CA ARG A 125 -4.56 13.86 10.12
C ARG A 125 -5.74 12.94 10.45
N MET A 126 -6.30 12.25 9.45
CA MET A 126 -7.40 11.29 9.69
C MET A 126 -6.90 10.08 10.51
N MET A 127 -5.69 9.58 10.25
CA MET A 127 -5.08 8.49 11.03
C MET A 127 -4.83 8.88 12.50
N ASP A 128 -4.37 10.11 12.76
CA ASP A 128 -4.21 10.62 14.13
C ASP A 128 -5.56 10.74 14.85
N ALA A 129 -6.62 11.13 14.13
CA ALA A 129 -7.98 11.21 14.68
C ALA A 129 -8.57 9.84 15.06
N VAL A 130 -8.31 8.79 14.26
CA VAL A 130 -8.70 7.41 14.60
C VAL A 130 -7.88 6.86 15.77
N GLY A 131 -6.67 7.41 15.97
CA GLY A 131 -5.76 7.04 17.05
C GLY A 131 -4.87 5.87 16.69
N VAL A 132 -4.30 5.88 15.48
CA VAL A 132 -3.13 5.05 15.14
C VAL A 132 -2.00 5.38 16.13
N ARG A 133 -1.31 4.35 16.62
CA ARG A 133 -0.27 4.50 17.65
C ARG A 133 1.14 4.25 17.15
N PHE A 134 1.30 3.48 16.07
CA PHE A 134 2.59 3.12 15.49
C PHE A 134 2.39 2.72 14.03
N MET A 135 3.30 3.13 13.15
CA MET A 135 3.22 2.86 11.72
C MET A 135 4.57 2.39 11.17
N ALA A 136 4.56 1.33 10.36
CA ALA A 136 5.70 0.98 9.51
C ALA A 136 5.66 1.79 8.20
N PHE A 137 6.83 2.03 7.58
CA PHE A 137 6.89 2.64 6.26
C PHE A 137 6.58 1.63 5.15
N GLY A 138 5.59 1.92 4.32
CA GLY A 138 5.45 1.30 3.01
C GLY A 138 6.24 2.04 1.93
N ASN A 139 6.17 1.54 0.69
CA ASN A 139 6.82 2.21 -0.45
C ASN A 139 6.13 3.51 -0.84
N HIS A 140 4.79 3.56 -0.81
CA HIS A 140 4.00 4.72 -1.21
C HIS A 140 4.04 5.85 -0.19
N ASP A 141 4.53 5.57 1.03
CA ASP A 141 4.77 6.59 2.06
C ASP A 141 5.92 7.57 1.71
N PHE A 142 6.64 7.29 0.62
CA PHE A 142 7.71 8.13 0.08
C PHE A 142 7.39 8.77 -1.26
N ASP A 143 6.20 8.59 -1.84
CA ASP A 143 5.89 9.12 -3.19
C ASP A 143 5.94 10.65 -3.30
N TYR A 144 5.88 11.36 -2.17
CA TYR A 144 6.06 12.81 -2.11
C TYR A 144 7.48 13.26 -1.73
N GLY A 145 8.41 12.31 -1.60
CA GLY A 145 9.79 12.50 -1.19
C GLY A 145 10.02 12.28 0.31
N ALA A 146 11.21 11.79 0.67
CA ALA A 146 11.61 11.55 2.06
C ALA A 146 11.53 12.80 2.96
N GLU A 147 11.78 13.99 2.40
CA GLU A 147 11.62 15.25 3.14
C GLU A 147 10.15 15.50 3.51
N ARG A 148 9.21 15.30 2.57
CA ARG A 148 7.79 15.42 2.86
C ARG A 148 7.34 14.37 3.88
N THR A 149 7.85 13.14 3.81
CA THR A 149 7.58 12.11 4.84
C THR A 149 8.03 12.56 6.24
N ARG A 150 9.15 13.29 6.35
CA ARG A 150 9.61 13.90 7.61
C ARG A 150 8.63 14.98 8.10
N GLU A 151 8.20 15.89 7.23
CA GLU A 151 7.22 16.92 7.59
C GLU A 151 5.89 16.30 8.07
N LEU A 152 5.42 15.25 7.40
CA LEU A 152 4.18 14.55 7.75
C LEU A 152 4.25 13.89 9.13
N GLN A 153 5.41 13.33 9.51
CA GLN A 153 5.66 12.81 10.87
C GLN A 153 5.46 13.87 11.94
N GLU A 154 5.93 15.10 11.69
CA GLU A 154 5.85 16.20 12.65
C GLU A 154 4.41 16.69 12.88
N MET A 155 3.48 16.33 12.00
CA MET A 155 2.07 16.68 12.11
C MET A 155 1.25 15.73 12.99
N VAL A 156 1.81 14.57 13.37
CA VAL A 156 1.06 13.51 14.07
C VAL A 156 1.75 13.05 15.34
N ARG A 157 0.99 12.39 16.22
CA ARG A 157 1.48 11.94 17.54
C ARG A 157 2.03 10.51 17.54
N PHE A 158 1.89 9.80 16.43
CA PHE A 158 2.37 8.43 16.28
C PHE A 158 3.65 8.39 15.44
N PRO A 159 4.63 7.57 15.83
CA PRO A 159 5.84 7.37 15.04
C PRO A 159 5.58 6.49 13.81
N MET A 160 6.06 6.95 12.67
CA MET A 160 6.30 6.20 11.43
C MET A 160 7.77 5.77 11.41
N ARG A 161 8.03 4.46 11.20
CA ARG A 161 9.35 3.85 11.41
C ARG A 161 9.68 2.75 10.39
N GLY A 162 10.97 2.40 10.32
CA GLY A 162 11.44 1.23 9.58
C GLY A 162 12.91 0.93 9.90
N ALA A 163 13.18 -0.20 10.56
CA ALA A 163 14.54 -0.58 11.00
C ALA A 163 15.52 -0.81 9.84
N ASN A 164 14.99 -1.18 8.67
CA ASN A 164 15.74 -1.41 7.46
C ASN A 164 15.69 -0.23 6.47
N VAL A 165 15.10 0.91 6.86
CA VAL A 165 15.11 2.16 6.09
C VAL A 165 16.10 3.10 6.75
N LEU A 166 17.28 3.27 6.15
CA LEU A 166 18.39 4.00 6.76
C LEU A 166 18.65 5.32 6.02
N ASP A 167 18.87 6.39 6.77
CA ASP A 167 19.40 7.63 6.22
C ASP A 167 20.85 7.39 5.75
N ARG A 168 21.15 7.69 4.47
CA ARG A 168 22.46 7.42 3.89
C ARG A 168 23.60 8.20 4.53
N THR A 169 23.30 9.36 5.12
CA THR A 169 24.31 10.23 5.72
C THR A 169 24.73 9.69 7.09
N THR A 170 23.77 9.24 7.88
CA THR A 170 24.00 8.82 9.27
C THR A 170 24.17 7.30 9.43
N GLY A 171 23.67 6.51 8.47
CA GLY A 171 23.54 5.06 8.58
C GLY A 171 22.51 4.61 9.62
N GLN A 172 21.77 5.53 10.23
CA GLN A 172 20.77 5.25 11.25
C GLN A 172 19.37 5.08 10.65
N PRO A 173 18.46 4.37 11.35
CA PRO A 173 17.07 4.29 10.94
C PRO A 173 16.44 5.67 10.72
N PHE A 174 15.77 5.82 9.58
CA PHE A 174 15.12 7.06 9.18
C PHE A 174 13.98 7.42 10.16
N LEU A 175 13.99 8.68 10.61
CA LEU A 175 13.07 9.24 11.62
C LEU A 175 13.14 8.59 13.02
N GLY A 176 14.28 8.00 13.38
CA GLY A 176 14.63 7.64 14.77
C GLY A 176 14.45 6.16 15.11
N ASP A 177 14.46 5.85 16.41
CA ASP A 177 14.37 4.47 16.93
C ASP A 177 13.23 3.69 16.25
N PRO A 178 13.52 2.57 15.55
CA PRO A 178 12.52 1.83 14.79
C PRO A 178 11.59 0.99 15.67
N THR A 179 11.72 1.11 16.99
CA THR A 179 11.02 0.31 17.98
C THR A 179 10.16 1.19 18.91
N MET A 180 9.16 0.58 19.53
CA MET A 180 8.36 1.21 20.59
C MET A 180 7.92 0.15 21.60
N VAL A 181 7.99 0.44 22.89
CA VAL A 181 7.40 -0.43 23.92
C VAL A 181 6.24 0.31 24.57
N VAL A 182 5.08 -0.32 24.60
CA VAL A 182 3.84 0.25 25.14
C VAL A 182 3.33 -0.65 26.26
N ASP A 183 3.00 -0.07 27.42
CA ASP A 183 2.23 -0.79 28.44
C ASP A 183 0.76 -0.82 28.02
N THR A 184 0.17 -2.00 27.96
CA THR A 184 -1.20 -2.23 27.49
C THR A 184 -1.87 -3.20 28.45
N GLY A 185 -2.69 -2.67 29.35
CA GLY A 185 -3.30 -3.43 30.44
C GLY A 185 -2.29 -4.10 31.38
N GLY A 186 -1.11 -3.48 31.61
CA GLY A 186 -0.03 -4.05 32.41
C GLY A 186 0.90 -5.00 31.66
N ILE A 187 0.62 -5.31 30.39
CA ILE A 187 1.48 -6.13 29.51
C ILE A 187 2.33 -5.20 28.65
N ARG A 188 3.65 -5.40 28.62
CA ARG A 188 4.55 -4.61 27.76
C ARG A 188 4.57 -5.21 26.36
N VAL A 189 4.03 -4.48 25.39
CA VAL A 189 4.07 -4.86 23.98
C VAL A 189 5.20 -4.11 23.29
N GLY A 190 6.17 -4.84 22.78
CA GLY A 190 7.26 -4.33 21.97
C GLY A 190 6.91 -4.38 20.49
N LEU A 191 6.98 -3.24 19.83
CA LEU A 191 6.71 -3.05 18.41
C LEU A 191 8.05 -2.82 17.68
N LEU A 192 8.24 -3.49 16.55
CA LEU A 192 9.34 -3.24 15.59
C LEU A 192 8.74 -2.91 14.23
N ALA A 193 9.16 -1.82 13.60
CA ALA A 193 8.79 -1.54 12.21
C ALA A 193 9.81 -2.08 11.20
N LEU A 194 9.34 -2.69 10.13
CA LEU A 194 10.12 -3.00 8.92
C LEU A 194 9.45 -2.35 7.72
N GLY A 195 10.19 -1.55 6.95
CA GLY A 195 9.67 -0.96 5.71
C GLY A 195 10.05 -1.74 4.47
N TYR A 196 9.39 -1.52 3.33
CA TYR A 196 9.62 -2.35 2.14
C TYR A 196 11.04 -2.24 1.58
N HIS A 197 11.74 -3.36 1.40
CA HIS A 197 13.15 -3.36 0.98
C HIS A 197 13.34 -3.00 -0.50
N ASN A 198 12.33 -3.22 -1.35
CA ASN A 198 12.38 -2.87 -2.78
C ASN A 198 11.74 -1.51 -3.10
N THR A 199 11.54 -0.63 -2.12
CA THR A 199 10.96 0.73 -2.34
C THR A 199 11.61 1.49 -3.51
N PRO A 200 12.94 1.50 -3.71
CA PRO A 200 13.55 2.18 -4.86
C PRO A 200 13.12 1.65 -6.23
N LEU A 201 12.47 0.48 -6.29
CA LEU A 201 11.91 -0.12 -7.50
C LEU A 201 10.40 0.11 -7.64
N THR A 202 9.71 0.61 -6.61
CA THR A 202 8.24 0.78 -6.59
C THR A 202 7.77 2.23 -6.40
N THR A 203 8.65 3.14 -5.98
CA THR A 203 8.44 4.60 -6.06
C THR A 203 9.38 5.23 -7.10
N ASP A 204 9.30 6.55 -7.30
CA ASP A 204 10.33 7.27 -8.04
C ASP A 204 11.66 7.24 -7.25
N PRO A 205 12.76 6.68 -7.79
CA PRO A 205 14.02 6.58 -7.05
C PRO A 205 14.56 7.95 -6.57
N ASP A 206 14.19 9.05 -7.23
CA ASP A 206 14.58 10.40 -6.80
C ASP A 206 13.95 10.78 -5.46
N ASN A 207 12.74 10.28 -5.17
CA ASN A 207 12.03 10.55 -3.92
C ASN A 207 12.75 9.99 -2.69
N VAL A 208 13.57 8.95 -2.89
CA VAL A 208 14.22 8.19 -1.83
C VAL A 208 15.74 8.15 -1.99
N ALA A 209 16.31 9.03 -2.80
CA ALA A 209 17.75 9.07 -3.09
C ALA A 209 18.62 9.26 -1.83
N SER A 210 18.09 9.95 -0.80
CA SER A 210 18.76 10.14 0.50
C SER A 210 18.69 8.93 1.43
N LEU A 211 17.94 7.90 1.07
CA LEU A 211 17.67 6.73 1.90
C LEU A 211 18.25 5.46 1.27
N SER A 212 18.53 4.48 2.13
CA SER A 212 18.89 3.11 1.73
C SER A 212 17.91 2.12 2.36
N PHE A 213 17.50 1.14 1.57
CA PHE A 213 16.55 0.12 1.97
C PHE A 213 17.30 -1.21 2.01
N THR A 214 17.40 -1.76 3.20
CA THR A 214 18.18 -2.98 3.49
C THR A 214 17.26 -4.17 3.74
N ASP A 215 17.84 -5.36 3.90
CA ASP A 215 17.09 -6.58 4.20
C ASP A 215 16.36 -6.48 5.55
N GLY A 216 15.04 -6.67 5.53
CA GLY A 216 14.19 -6.59 6.71
C GLY A 216 14.42 -7.72 7.72
N ILE A 217 14.80 -8.91 7.24
CA ILE A 217 15.13 -10.07 8.08
C ILE A 217 16.41 -9.79 8.85
N GLU A 218 17.45 -9.27 8.20
CA GLU A 218 18.69 -8.88 8.88
C GLU A 218 18.51 -7.72 9.86
N ALA A 219 17.62 -6.77 9.55
CA ALA A 219 17.24 -5.73 10.52
C ALA A 219 16.52 -6.32 11.73
N ALA A 220 15.56 -7.23 11.52
CA ALA A 220 14.83 -7.88 12.61
C ALA A 220 15.74 -8.73 13.49
N ARG A 221 16.70 -9.49 12.93
CA ARG A 221 17.68 -10.26 13.72
C ARG A 221 18.44 -9.40 14.72
N ARG A 222 18.74 -8.15 14.36
CA ARG A 222 19.44 -7.20 15.24
C ARG A 222 18.54 -6.69 16.36
N HIS A 223 17.30 -6.32 16.06
CA HIS A 223 16.44 -5.61 17.01
C HIS A 223 15.52 -6.49 17.85
N VAL A 224 15.12 -7.68 17.36
CA VAL A 224 14.19 -8.57 18.10
C VAL A 224 14.74 -8.97 19.49
N PRO A 225 16.02 -9.34 19.65
CA PRO A 225 16.57 -9.64 20.98
C PRO A 225 16.49 -8.46 21.96
N GLU A 226 16.76 -7.24 21.49
CA GLU A 226 16.72 -6.01 22.29
C GLU A 226 15.30 -5.70 22.78
N ILE A 227 14.31 -5.83 21.89
CA ILE A 227 12.91 -5.60 22.23
C ILE A 227 12.42 -6.69 23.19
N ARG A 228 12.76 -7.96 22.93
CA ARG A 228 12.35 -9.09 23.79
C ARG A 228 12.85 -8.94 25.22
N ALA A 229 14.04 -8.36 25.44
CA ALA A 229 14.57 -8.13 26.78
C ALA A 229 13.73 -7.16 27.63
N ARG A 230 12.90 -6.32 27.00
CA ARG A 230 12.10 -5.27 27.66
C ARG A 230 10.59 -5.37 27.42
N ALA A 231 10.13 -6.39 26.69
CA ALA A 231 8.74 -6.59 26.33
C ALA A 231 8.27 -8.02 26.69
N ASP A 232 7.01 -8.12 27.08
CA ASP A 232 6.36 -9.39 27.39
C ASP A 232 5.85 -10.05 26.08
N VAL A 233 5.45 -9.23 25.10
CA VAL A 233 5.04 -9.63 23.74
C VAL A 233 5.87 -8.86 22.71
N VAL A 234 6.35 -9.52 21.65
CA VAL A 234 7.06 -8.90 20.52
C VAL A 234 6.23 -9.00 19.25
N VAL A 235 5.87 -7.84 18.71
CA VAL A 235 5.13 -7.67 17.47
C VAL A 235 6.03 -6.98 16.44
N VAL A 236 6.14 -7.57 15.25
CA VAL A 236 6.76 -6.91 14.09
C VAL A 236 5.65 -6.37 13.19
N VAL A 237 5.64 -5.05 12.98
CA VAL A 237 4.79 -4.37 11.99
C VAL A 237 5.58 -4.25 10.71
N SER A 238 5.21 -5.03 9.69
CA SER A 238 6.05 -5.31 8.53
C SER A 238 5.38 -4.92 7.23
N HIS A 239 6.08 -4.13 6.42
CA HIS A 239 5.73 -3.84 5.03
C HIS A 239 6.58 -4.66 4.05
N GLN A 240 6.96 -5.89 4.41
CA GLN A 240 7.80 -6.75 3.57
C GLN A 240 6.99 -7.63 2.60
N GLY A 241 5.70 -7.82 2.86
CA GLY A 241 4.82 -8.74 2.14
C GLY A 241 4.82 -10.14 2.76
N THR A 242 3.65 -10.78 2.83
CA THR A 242 3.44 -12.04 3.58
C THR A 242 4.41 -13.17 3.20
N LYS A 243 4.86 -13.25 1.94
CA LYS A 243 5.84 -14.28 1.52
C LYS A 243 7.21 -14.06 2.15
N VAL A 244 7.65 -12.81 2.31
CA VAL A 244 8.89 -12.47 3.01
C VAL A 244 8.68 -12.58 4.52
N ASP A 245 7.51 -12.21 5.04
CA ASP A 245 7.20 -12.33 6.47
C ASP A 245 7.17 -13.79 6.97
N ARG A 246 6.74 -14.74 6.13
CA ARG A 246 6.90 -16.17 6.42
C ARG A 246 8.35 -16.57 6.56
N GLU A 247 9.24 -15.99 5.75
CA GLU A 247 10.67 -16.29 5.83
C GLU A 247 11.31 -15.62 7.05
N LEU A 248 10.92 -14.38 7.34
CA LEU A 248 11.26 -13.68 8.57
C LEU A 248 10.92 -14.53 9.80
N ALA A 249 9.70 -15.06 9.89
CA ALA A 249 9.25 -15.91 10.99
C ALA A 249 10.06 -17.20 11.14
N ARG A 250 10.52 -17.82 10.03
CA ARG A 250 11.40 -19.01 10.09
C ARG A 250 12.80 -18.66 10.59
N GLN A 251 13.30 -17.50 10.21
CA GLN A 251 14.70 -17.13 10.34
C GLN A 251 15.02 -16.33 11.61
N VAL A 252 14.02 -15.71 12.25
CA VAL A 252 14.19 -14.81 13.38
C VAL A 252 13.36 -15.29 14.58
N PRO A 253 13.96 -16.03 15.53
CA PRO A 253 13.26 -16.47 16.72
C PRO A 253 12.92 -15.29 17.65
N GLY A 254 11.90 -15.47 18.48
CA GLY A 254 11.50 -14.45 19.46
C GLY A 254 10.53 -13.41 18.94
N ILE A 255 9.88 -13.64 17.78
CA ILE A 255 8.72 -12.86 17.32
C ILE A 255 7.43 -13.62 17.67
N ASP A 256 6.49 -12.97 18.36
CA ASP A 256 5.19 -13.59 18.69
C ASP A 256 4.17 -13.39 17.55
N VAL A 257 4.07 -12.16 17.04
CA VAL A 257 3.13 -11.77 16.00
C VAL A 257 3.84 -10.92 14.94
N ILE A 258 3.54 -11.19 13.67
CA ILE A 258 3.87 -10.31 12.55
C ILE A 258 2.55 -9.74 12.02
N VAL A 259 2.42 -8.41 12.06
CA VAL A 259 1.39 -7.68 11.31
C VAL A 259 1.99 -7.38 9.94
N ALA A 260 1.62 -8.19 8.94
CA ALA A 260 2.06 -8.04 7.57
C ALA A 260 1.25 -6.96 6.83
N ALA A 261 1.79 -6.49 5.70
CA ALA A 261 1.23 -5.48 4.80
C ALA A 261 1.79 -5.71 3.38
N HIS A 262 1.66 -4.75 2.45
CA HIS A 262 2.22 -4.74 1.08
C HIS A 262 1.54 -5.69 0.08
N SER A 263 1.30 -6.95 0.48
CA SER A 263 0.73 -7.98 -0.40
C SER A 263 -0.79 -8.08 -0.35
N HIS A 264 -1.46 -7.14 0.33
CA HIS A 264 -2.90 -6.98 0.49
C HIS A 264 -3.65 -8.28 0.83
N ASP A 265 -2.98 -9.25 1.46
CA ASP A 265 -3.59 -10.53 1.78
C ASP A 265 -4.68 -10.31 2.84
N ASP A 266 -5.82 -10.97 2.67
CA ASP A 266 -6.83 -11.08 3.72
C ASP A 266 -6.68 -12.43 4.42
N LEU A 267 -5.90 -12.41 5.50
CA LEU A 267 -5.63 -13.58 6.31
C LEU A 267 -6.75 -13.78 7.33
N GLN A 268 -7.88 -14.32 6.86
CA GLN A 268 -9.06 -14.64 7.67
C GLN A 268 -8.74 -15.55 8.88
N ASN A 269 -7.69 -16.36 8.78
CA ASN A 269 -7.07 -17.04 9.91
C ASN A 269 -5.58 -16.65 9.98
N PRO A 270 -5.00 -16.48 11.18
CA PRO A 270 -3.59 -16.15 11.31
C PRO A 270 -2.75 -17.31 10.78
N ASP A 271 -1.83 -17.04 9.86
CA ASP A 271 -0.85 -18.02 9.42
C ASP A 271 0.09 -18.35 10.58
N LYS A 272 0.57 -19.59 10.65
CA LYS A 272 1.45 -20.07 11.72
C LYS A 272 2.75 -20.60 11.15
N VAL A 273 3.85 -19.95 11.50
CA VAL A 273 5.21 -20.38 11.14
C VAL A 273 6.01 -20.54 12.44
N GLY A 274 6.32 -21.78 12.80
CA GLY A 274 6.83 -22.07 14.15
C GLY A 274 5.84 -21.58 15.20
N GLU A 275 6.30 -20.79 16.17
CA GLU A 275 5.43 -20.20 17.19
C GLU A 275 4.86 -18.82 16.79
N THR A 276 5.40 -18.19 15.75
CA THR A 276 4.97 -16.88 15.28
C THR A 276 3.63 -16.96 14.55
N ARG A 277 2.74 -16.00 14.81
CA ARG A 277 1.51 -15.79 14.03
C ARG A 277 1.68 -14.64 13.05
N ILE A 278 1.14 -14.78 11.85
CA ILE A 278 1.16 -13.74 10.82
C ILE A 278 -0.29 -13.35 10.50
N VAL A 279 -0.58 -12.05 10.55
CA VAL A 279 -1.91 -11.48 10.28
C VAL A 279 -1.78 -10.36 9.25
N GLN A 280 -2.85 -10.12 8.48
CA GLN A 280 -2.96 -9.01 7.54
C GLN A 280 -4.43 -8.72 7.25
N ALA A 281 -4.77 -7.45 7.01
CA ALA A 281 -6.15 -6.97 6.90
C ALA A 281 -6.44 -6.33 5.53
N ALA A 282 -6.28 -7.10 4.45
CA ALA A 282 -6.61 -6.66 3.08
C ALA A 282 -5.95 -5.31 2.71
N SER A 283 -6.70 -4.38 2.10
CA SER A 283 -6.24 -3.03 1.73
C SER A 283 -7.39 -2.01 1.70
N ASP A 284 -7.09 -0.77 1.32
CA ASP A 284 -8.03 0.32 1.03
C ASP A 284 -8.93 0.70 2.22
N GLY A 285 -8.49 0.38 3.44
CA GLY A 285 -9.26 0.59 4.67
C GLY A 285 -10.57 -0.21 4.69
N THR A 286 -10.66 -1.32 3.95
CA THR A 286 -11.87 -2.14 3.85
C THR A 286 -12.05 -3.13 5.00
N VAL A 287 -10.96 -3.50 5.67
CA VAL A 287 -10.92 -4.48 6.74
C VAL A 287 -10.14 -3.93 7.93
N LEU A 288 -10.65 -4.18 9.14
CA LEU A 288 -9.95 -3.98 10.40
C LEU A 288 -9.54 -5.34 10.98
N GLY A 289 -8.24 -5.58 11.15
CA GLY A 289 -7.78 -6.77 11.85
C GLY A 289 -7.81 -6.57 13.37
N GLU A 290 -8.31 -7.57 14.10
CA GLU A 290 -8.30 -7.65 15.56
C GLU A 290 -7.52 -8.89 16.01
N VAL A 291 -6.46 -8.71 16.78
CA VAL A 291 -5.65 -9.79 17.34
C VAL A 291 -5.74 -9.78 18.86
N GLU A 292 -6.33 -10.81 19.44
CA GLU A 292 -6.31 -11.06 20.87
C GLU A 292 -5.06 -11.86 21.25
N ILE A 293 -4.17 -11.25 22.01
CA ILE A 293 -2.92 -11.85 22.50
C ILE A 293 -3.08 -12.12 23.99
N ARG A 294 -3.11 -13.40 24.36
CA ARG A 294 -3.17 -13.84 25.75
C ARG A 294 -1.77 -14.08 26.29
N VAL A 295 -1.48 -13.48 27.44
CA VAL A 295 -0.24 -13.69 28.18
C VAL A 295 -0.57 -14.41 29.48
N ALA A 296 0.14 -15.50 29.75
CA ALA A 296 0.09 -16.22 31.01
C ALA A 296 1.52 -16.46 31.50
N ASP A 297 1.77 -16.20 32.78
CA ASP A 297 3.08 -16.32 33.42
C ASP A 297 4.19 -15.56 32.69
N GLY A 298 3.86 -14.37 32.17
CA GLY A 298 4.78 -13.54 31.38
C GLY A 298 5.17 -14.12 30.02
N LYS A 299 4.47 -15.15 29.53
CA LYS A 299 4.70 -15.79 28.23
C LYS A 299 3.45 -15.79 27.36
N LEU A 300 3.64 -15.90 26.05
CA LEU A 300 2.55 -16.07 25.10
C LEU A 300 1.77 -17.36 25.40
N ALA A 301 0.49 -17.22 25.73
CA ALA A 301 -0.42 -18.33 26.03
C ALA A 301 -1.38 -18.63 24.86
N GLY A 302 -1.65 -17.64 24.01
CA GLY A 302 -2.48 -17.85 22.82
C GLY A 302 -2.67 -16.58 22.00
N VAL A 303 -2.95 -16.78 20.72
CA VAL A 303 -3.26 -15.71 19.76
C VAL A 303 -4.50 -16.11 18.98
N ARG A 304 -5.48 -15.23 18.94
CA ARG A 304 -6.65 -15.33 18.04
C ARG A 304 -6.72 -14.07 17.20
N ALA A 305 -7.05 -14.22 15.93
CA ALA A 305 -7.21 -13.10 15.02
C ALA A 305 -8.55 -13.19 14.31
N THR A 306 -9.16 -12.03 14.09
CA THR A 306 -10.42 -11.86 13.37
C THR A 306 -10.28 -10.65 12.44
N ASN A 307 -10.69 -10.80 11.19
CA ASN A 307 -10.78 -9.70 10.24
C ASN A 307 -12.23 -9.19 10.16
N HIS A 308 -12.42 -7.90 10.40
CA HIS A 308 -13.72 -7.23 10.37
C HIS A 308 -13.86 -6.43 9.08
N THR A 309 -14.60 -6.96 8.12
CA THR A 309 -14.97 -6.21 6.91
C THR A 309 -15.89 -5.05 7.28
N LEU A 310 -15.48 -3.83 6.95
CA LEU A 310 -16.14 -2.60 7.36
C LEU A 310 -17.31 -2.25 6.44
N TRP A 311 -18.34 -3.08 6.42
CA TRP A 311 -19.57 -2.81 5.69
C TRP A 311 -20.25 -1.56 6.23
N SER A 312 -20.48 -0.55 5.38
CA SER A 312 -21.11 0.71 5.79
C SER A 312 -22.53 0.54 6.34
N ALA A 313 -23.19 -0.57 5.99
CA ALA A 313 -24.51 -0.93 6.52
C ALA A 313 -24.47 -1.42 7.99
N ASP A 314 -23.35 -2.01 8.43
CA ASP A 314 -23.22 -2.65 9.75
C ASP A 314 -22.43 -1.77 10.74
N VAL A 315 -21.55 -0.93 10.20
CA VAL A 315 -20.73 0.01 10.96
C VAL A 315 -21.10 1.42 10.50
N PRO A 316 -21.74 2.27 11.32
CA PRO A 316 -22.01 3.66 10.95
C PRO A 316 -20.71 4.49 10.93
N ALA A 317 -20.69 5.56 10.14
CA ALA A 317 -19.57 6.49 10.11
C ALA A 317 -19.48 7.31 11.41
N ASP A 318 -18.28 7.46 11.97
CA ASP A 318 -18.04 8.31 13.13
C ASP A 318 -18.25 9.79 12.76
N PRO A 319 -19.08 10.54 13.50
CA PRO A 319 -19.42 11.92 13.14
C PRO A 319 -18.24 12.89 13.25
N GLN A 320 -17.30 12.68 14.18
CA GLN A 320 -16.15 13.57 14.34
C GLN A 320 -15.16 13.37 13.19
N VAL A 321 -14.86 12.11 12.86
CA VAL A 321 -13.98 11.78 11.72
C VAL A 321 -14.64 12.16 10.39
N THR A 322 -15.97 12.03 10.27
CA THR A 322 -16.72 12.52 9.10
C THR A 322 -16.53 14.03 8.91
N GLN A 323 -16.61 14.82 9.98
CA GLN A 323 -16.38 16.26 9.88
C GLN A 323 -14.94 16.59 9.44
N ILE A 324 -13.94 15.88 9.97
CA ILE A 324 -12.54 16.03 9.55
C ILE A 324 -12.37 15.74 8.06
N ILE A 325 -13.04 14.70 7.55
CA ILE A 325 -13.04 14.36 6.12
C ILE A 325 -13.64 15.51 5.30
N GLU A 326 -14.80 16.01 5.69
CA GLU A 326 -15.46 17.10 4.97
C GLU A 326 -14.63 18.40 4.95
N ASP A 327 -14.00 18.74 6.07
CA ASP A 327 -13.15 19.94 6.17
C ASP A 327 -11.91 19.82 5.28
N LEU A 328 -11.28 18.65 5.22
CA LEU A 328 -10.11 18.40 4.38
C LEU A 328 -10.47 18.35 2.89
N ARG A 329 -11.68 17.87 2.55
CA ARG A 329 -12.16 17.79 1.16
C ARG A 329 -12.72 19.11 0.63
N ALA A 330 -13.28 19.95 1.50
CA ALA A 330 -14.01 21.16 1.09
C ALA A 330 -13.23 22.06 0.10
N PRO A 331 -11.92 22.34 0.28
CA PRO A 331 -11.15 23.17 -0.65
C PRO A 331 -10.98 22.57 -2.05
N PHE A 332 -11.17 21.25 -2.19
CA PHE A 332 -10.89 20.50 -3.41
C PHE A 332 -12.14 19.84 -4.00
N ARG A 333 -13.32 20.04 -3.39
CA ARG A 333 -14.54 19.29 -3.70
C ARG A 333 -14.88 19.29 -5.19
N GLU A 334 -14.85 20.46 -5.84
CA GLU A 334 -15.11 20.57 -7.29
C GLU A 334 -14.17 19.70 -8.12
N ARG A 335 -12.87 19.70 -7.78
CA ARG A 335 -11.87 18.89 -8.49
C ARG A 335 -12.02 17.39 -8.20
N LEU A 336 -12.37 17.03 -6.97
CA LEU A 336 -12.54 15.63 -6.56
C LEU A 336 -13.74 15.00 -7.26
N THR A 337 -14.87 15.71 -7.31
CA THR A 337 -16.15 15.18 -7.78
C THR A 337 -16.47 15.49 -9.24
N GLU A 338 -15.54 16.09 -10.00
CA GLU A 338 -15.71 16.36 -11.43
C GLU A 338 -16.01 15.04 -12.17
N VAL A 339 -17.14 14.96 -12.86
CA VAL A 339 -17.50 13.79 -13.67
C VAL A 339 -16.82 13.92 -15.03
N MET A 340 -15.96 12.96 -15.37
CA MET A 340 -15.22 12.97 -16.63
C MET A 340 -15.91 12.15 -17.72
N ALA A 341 -16.63 11.09 -17.34
CA ALA A 341 -17.35 10.21 -18.26
C ALA A 341 -18.44 9.44 -17.52
N THR A 342 -19.20 8.62 -18.24
CA THR A 342 -20.11 7.61 -17.67
C THR A 342 -19.66 6.21 -18.07
N ALA A 343 -19.33 5.35 -17.12
CA ALA A 343 -19.01 3.95 -17.35
C ALA A 343 -20.29 3.13 -17.58
N ARG A 344 -20.32 2.33 -18.65
CA ARG A 344 -21.44 1.40 -18.94
C ARG A 344 -21.38 0.16 -18.05
N ASP A 345 -20.18 -0.36 -17.89
CA ASP A 345 -19.88 -1.59 -17.18
C ASP A 345 -18.78 -1.32 -16.14
N ARG A 346 -18.53 -2.30 -15.27
CA ARG A 346 -17.40 -2.22 -14.33
C ARG A 346 -16.07 -2.29 -15.11
N ILE A 347 -15.15 -1.37 -14.82
CA ILE A 347 -13.79 -1.38 -15.36
C ILE A 347 -12.83 -1.66 -14.21
N GLY A 348 -12.42 -2.92 -14.10
CA GLY A 348 -11.51 -3.37 -13.05
C GLY A 348 -10.04 -3.26 -13.41
N ARG A 349 -9.19 -3.39 -12.40
CA ARG A 349 -7.74 -3.59 -12.56
C ARG A 349 -7.34 -4.99 -12.09
N ARG A 350 -6.36 -5.59 -12.77
CA ARG A 350 -5.76 -6.88 -12.39
C ARG A 350 -4.25 -6.77 -12.31
N TYR A 351 -3.66 -7.22 -11.21
CA TYR A 351 -2.21 -7.10 -10.99
C TYR A 351 -1.38 -8.20 -11.67
N ARG A 352 -1.89 -9.44 -11.71
CA ARG A 352 -1.14 -10.64 -12.12
C ARG A 352 -1.59 -11.20 -13.48
N SER A 353 -2.50 -10.53 -14.17
CA SER A 353 -3.05 -10.89 -15.48
C SER A 353 -3.31 -9.64 -16.32
N GLU A 354 -3.79 -9.80 -17.56
CA GLU A 354 -4.27 -8.69 -18.38
C GLU A 354 -5.37 -7.91 -17.66
N SER A 355 -5.21 -6.59 -17.59
CA SER A 355 -6.04 -5.67 -16.81
C SER A 355 -6.92 -4.80 -17.73
N PRO A 356 -8.25 -4.78 -17.54
CA PRO A 356 -9.14 -3.93 -18.33
C PRO A 356 -8.80 -2.44 -18.25
N PHE A 357 -8.57 -1.91 -17.05
CA PHE A 357 -8.24 -0.50 -16.89
C PHE A 357 -6.91 -0.14 -17.55
N ASP A 358 -5.87 -0.95 -17.36
CA ASP A 358 -4.55 -0.64 -17.92
C ASP A 358 -4.52 -0.83 -19.44
N ARG A 359 -5.35 -1.73 -19.98
CA ARG A 359 -5.60 -1.82 -21.43
C ARG A 359 -6.27 -0.55 -21.96
N LEU A 360 -7.30 -0.03 -21.29
CA LEU A 360 -7.94 1.23 -21.67
C LEU A 360 -6.90 2.38 -21.71
N VAL A 361 -6.06 2.50 -20.68
CA VAL A 361 -5.00 3.53 -20.63
C VAL A 361 -3.99 3.33 -21.76
N GLY A 362 -3.54 2.09 -21.99
CA GLY A 362 -2.61 1.79 -23.08
C GLY A 362 -3.17 2.12 -24.46
N ASP A 363 -4.44 1.83 -24.73
CA ASP A 363 -5.10 2.15 -26.00
C ASP A 363 -5.25 3.67 -26.21
N ILE A 364 -5.57 4.41 -25.14
CA ILE A 364 -5.57 5.89 -25.15
C ILE A 364 -4.17 6.43 -25.49
N LEU A 365 -3.12 5.93 -24.83
CA LEU A 365 -1.75 6.37 -25.07
C LEU A 365 -1.27 6.07 -26.49
N ARG A 366 -1.61 4.89 -27.04
CA ARG A 366 -1.30 4.56 -28.45
C ARG A 366 -2.02 5.49 -29.41
N THR A 367 -3.30 5.77 -29.16
CA THR A 367 -4.09 6.68 -30.00
C THR A 367 -3.51 8.09 -29.99
N GLU A 368 -3.11 8.59 -28.82
CA GLU A 368 -2.53 9.92 -28.65
C GLU A 368 -1.15 10.06 -29.32
N THR A 369 -0.33 9.00 -29.28
CA THR A 369 1.08 9.08 -29.70
C THR A 369 1.38 8.45 -31.06
N GLY A 370 0.46 7.64 -31.60
CA GLY A 370 0.70 6.82 -32.80
C GLY A 370 1.65 5.64 -32.59
N ALA A 371 2.00 5.29 -31.35
CA ALA A 371 2.91 4.19 -31.05
C ALA A 371 2.29 2.81 -31.35
N GLU A 372 3.12 1.88 -31.83
CA GLU A 372 2.71 0.51 -32.13
C GLU A 372 2.36 -0.28 -30.87
N VAL A 373 3.10 -0.08 -29.77
CA VAL A 373 2.92 -0.83 -28.52
C VAL A 373 2.84 0.14 -27.33
N ALA A 374 1.93 -0.09 -26.39
CA ALA A 374 2.03 0.51 -25.05
C ALA A 374 2.49 -0.52 -24.03
N LEU A 375 3.40 -0.11 -23.14
CA LEU A 375 3.87 -0.90 -22.01
C LEU A 375 3.70 -0.09 -20.72
N LEU A 376 2.86 -0.59 -19.82
CA LEU A 376 2.62 0.01 -18.50
C LEU A 376 3.01 -1.00 -17.42
N PRO A 377 3.49 -0.56 -16.24
CA PRO A 377 3.82 -1.46 -15.15
C PRO A 377 2.55 -2.16 -14.66
N GLY A 378 2.66 -3.43 -14.28
CA GLY A 378 1.64 -4.05 -13.45
C GLY A 378 1.71 -3.49 -12.04
N VAL A 379 0.63 -2.88 -11.56
CA VAL A 379 0.54 -2.24 -10.23
C VAL A 379 -0.56 -2.87 -9.39
N GLY A 380 -0.32 -2.96 -8.08
CA GLY A 380 -1.09 -3.76 -7.15
C GLY A 380 -2.15 -3.00 -6.34
N TYR A 381 -2.41 -1.74 -6.70
CA TYR A 381 -3.33 -0.86 -5.98
C TYR A 381 -4.47 -0.37 -6.89
N GLY A 382 -5.51 0.13 -6.22
CA GLY A 382 -6.63 0.82 -6.83
C GLY A 382 -7.92 0.02 -6.87
N VAL A 383 -9.01 0.77 -7.01
CA VAL A 383 -10.38 0.28 -6.87
C VAL A 383 -11.09 0.37 -8.21
N SER A 384 -11.76 -0.71 -8.60
CA SER A 384 -12.48 -0.79 -9.87
C SER A 384 -13.51 0.34 -10.04
N ILE A 385 -13.57 0.93 -11.24
CA ILE A 385 -14.61 1.88 -11.61
C ILE A 385 -15.93 1.12 -11.78
N GLY A 386 -16.98 1.57 -11.09
CA GLY A 386 -18.33 1.02 -11.20
C GLY A 386 -19.11 1.63 -12.38
N PRO A 387 -20.21 0.98 -12.82
CA PRO A 387 -21.15 1.60 -13.76
C PRO A 387 -21.72 2.91 -13.23
N GLY A 388 -21.93 3.88 -14.12
CA GLY A 388 -22.42 5.22 -13.79
C GLY A 388 -21.36 6.31 -13.94
N PRO A 389 -21.53 7.47 -13.29
CA PRO A 389 -20.59 8.58 -13.37
C PRO A 389 -19.18 8.16 -12.92
N VAL A 390 -18.17 8.50 -13.73
CA VAL A 390 -16.75 8.32 -13.40
C VAL A 390 -16.22 9.67 -12.96
N THR A 391 -15.98 9.83 -11.67
CA THR A 391 -15.39 11.06 -11.13
C THR A 391 -13.88 11.10 -11.32
N ARG A 392 -13.30 12.28 -11.17
CA ARG A 392 -11.84 12.45 -11.16
C ARG A 392 -11.19 11.63 -10.04
N GLU A 393 -11.80 11.59 -8.86
CA GLU A 393 -11.33 10.76 -7.75
C GLU A 393 -11.34 9.25 -8.09
N ASP A 394 -12.32 8.77 -8.84
CA ASP A 394 -12.36 7.37 -9.32
C ASP A 394 -11.22 7.05 -10.29
N LEU A 395 -10.80 8.01 -11.13
CA LEU A 395 -9.64 7.81 -12.00
C LEU A 395 -8.34 7.79 -11.21
N TYR A 396 -8.14 8.74 -10.29
CA TYR A 396 -6.88 8.82 -9.53
C TYR A 396 -6.71 7.66 -8.56
N ALA A 397 -7.81 7.02 -8.15
CA ALA A 397 -7.75 5.73 -7.46
C ALA A 397 -7.03 4.63 -8.25
N LEU A 398 -6.99 4.71 -9.58
CA LEU A 398 -6.32 3.73 -10.45
C LEU A 398 -5.09 4.33 -11.15
N LEU A 399 -5.03 5.65 -11.31
CA LEU A 399 -3.92 6.33 -11.96
C LEU A 399 -3.47 7.54 -11.10
N PRO A 400 -2.89 7.29 -9.92
CA PRO A 400 -2.58 8.35 -8.98
C PRO A 400 -1.32 9.14 -9.34
N HIS A 401 -0.30 8.46 -9.90
CA HIS A 401 1.01 9.08 -10.04
C HIS A 401 1.08 10.02 -11.24
N PRO A 402 1.64 11.24 -11.06
CA PRO A 402 1.75 12.25 -12.10
C PRO A 402 2.92 11.98 -13.07
N SER A 403 3.10 10.74 -13.51
CA SER A 403 4.16 10.33 -14.43
C SER A 403 3.97 10.97 -15.82
N ARG A 404 5.04 11.53 -16.37
CA ARG A 404 5.08 12.03 -17.76
C ARG A 404 5.12 10.89 -18.76
N VAL A 405 4.45 11.07 -19.91
CA VAL A 405 4.48 10.13 -21.04
C VAL A 405 5.86 10.11 -21.69
N VAL A 406 6.29 8.92 -22.09
CA VAL A 406 7.54 8.69 -22.82
C VAL A 406 7.21 7.88 -24.06
N THR A 407 7.70 8.34 -25.22
CA THR A 407 7.80 7.50 -26.42
C THR A 407 9.25 7.16 -26.70
N LEU A 408 9.50 5.96 -27.19
CA LEU A 408 10.84 5.45 -27.53
C LEU A 408 10.72 4.31 -28.54
N LYS A 409 11.85 3.85 -29.06
CA LYS A 409 11.94 2.64 -29.88
C LYS A 409 12.67 1.53 -29.14
N LEU A 410 12.10 0.34 -29.19
CA LEU A 410 12.72 -0.90 -28.70
C LEU A 410 12.81 -1.90 -29.85
N THR A 411 13.90 -2.66 -29.90
CA THR A 411 14.00 -3.84 -30.78
C THR A 411 13.03 -4.92 -30.32
N GLY A 412 12.66 -5.84 -31.22
CA GLY A 412 11.85 -7.00 -30.83
C GLY A 412 12.51 -7.82 -29.70
N ALA A 413 13.83 -7.98 -29.74
CA ALA A 413 14.59 -8.63 -28.67
C ALA A 413 14.41 -7.92 -27.32
N GLN A 414 14.45 -6.58 -27.29
CA GLN A 414 14.20 -5.80 -26.07
C GLN A 414 12.74 -5.91 -25.60
N LEU A 415 11.76 -5.95 -26.50
CA LEU A 415 10.36 -6.21 -26.12
C LEU A 415 10.24 -7.57 -25.43
N ARG A 416 10.87 -8.62 -25.98
CA ARG A 416 10.90 -9.95 -25.36
C ARG A 416 11.55 -9.93 -23.97
N GLU A 417 12.65 -9.19 -23.81
CA GLU A 417 13.33 -9.05 -22.52
C GLU A 417 12.43 -8.43 -21.45
N VAL A 418 11.65 -7.39 -21.81
CA VAL A 418 10.67 -6.78 -20.90
C VAL A 418 9.60 -7.81 -20.47
N LEU A 419 9.11 -8.63 -21.38
CA LEU A 419 8.12 -9.66 -21.08
C LEU A 419 8.69 -10.80 -20.22
N GLU A 420 9.95 -11.19 -20.45
CA GLU A 420 10.66 -12.17 -19.59
C GLU A 420 10.92 -11.60 -18.19
N ARG A 421 11.26 -10.31 -18.08
CA ARG A 421 11.35 -9.61 -16.78
C ARG A 421 10.02 -9.65 -16.05
N SER A 422 8.92 -9.35 -16.74
CA SER A 422 7.56 -9.44 -16.20
C SER A 422 7.27 -10.86 -15.69
N ALA A 423 7.63 -11.90 -16.45
CA ALA A 423 7.48 -13.30 -16.04
C ALA A 423 8.36 -13.66 -14.82
N ALA A 424 9.55 -13.07 -14.68
CA ALA A 424 10.39 -13.24 -13.49
C ALA A 424 9.77 -12.58 -12.25
N ASN A 425 9.18 -11.38 -12.40
CA ASN A 425 8.46 -10.67 -11.35
C ASN A 425 7.21 -11.44 -10.86
N GLN A 426 6.56 -12.19 -11.75
CA GLN A 426 5.45 -13.09 -11.39
C GLN A 426 5.88 -14.26 -10.51
N LYS A 427 7.00 -14.90 -10.85
CA LYS A 427 7.54 -16.09 -10.18
C LYS A 427 9.05 -15.93 -9.96
N PRO A 428 9.45 -15.15 -8.94
CA PRO A 428 10.86 -14.95 -8.60
C PRO A 428 11.45 -16.20 -7.96
N GLU A 429 12.79 -16.28 -7.91
CA GLU A 429 13.50 -17.39 -7.26
C GLU A 429 13.42 -17.29 -5.73
N ARG A 430 13.58 -16.06 -5.21
CA ARG A 430 13.46 -15.77 -3.78
C ARG A 430 12.26 -14.85 -3.50
N PRO A 431 11.53 -15.03 -2.39
CA PRO A 431 10.44 -14.13 -2.00
C PRO A 431 10.80 -12.64 -2.00
N GLN A 432 12.02 -12.30 -1.56
CA GLN A 432 12.56 -10.94 -1.48
C GLN A 432 12.79 -10.30 -2.87
N GLU A 433 12.88 -11.08 -3.94
CA GLU A 433 13.02 -10.54 -5.30
C GLU A 433 11.67 -10.20 -5.93
N ARG A 434 10.56 -10.46 -5.23
CA ARG A 434 9.22 -10.15 -5.72
C ARG A 434 9.06 -8.63 -5.79
N VAL A 435 8.78 -8.14 -6.99
CA VAL A 435 8.46 -6.74 -7.24
C VAL A 435 7.51 -6.64 -8.43
N GLY A 436 6.51 -5.77 -8.34
CA GLY A 436 5.59 -5.48 -9.43
C GLY A 436 4.70 -6.65 -9.88
N GLY A 437 3.81 -6.30 -10.80
CA GLY A 437 2.83 -7.18 -11.41
C GLY A 437 3.20 -7.57 -12.83
N LEU A 438 2.22 -8.11 -13.56
CA LEU A 438 2.36 -8.43 -14.97
C LEU A 438 2.41 -7.10 -15.71
N VAL A 439 3.45 -6.86 -16.51
CA VAL A 439 3.47 -5.72 -17.44
C VAL A 439 2.18 -5.72 -18.28
N GLN A 440 1.54 -4.57 -18.35
CA GLN A 440 0.29 -4.38 -19.08
C GLN A 440 0.64 -3.91 -20.49
N THR A 441 0.06 -4.57 -21.49
CA THR A 441 0.46 -4.43 -22.89
C THR A 441 -0.74 -4.11 -23.76
N THR A 442 -0.61 -3.18 -24.69
CA THR A 442 -1.55 -2.99 -25.81
C THR A 442 -0.81 -2.92 -27.13
N GLY A 443 -1.44 -3.39 -28.22
CA GLY A 443 -0.79 -3.57 -29.53
C GLY A 443 0.10 -4.80 -29.63
N LEU A 444 0.11 -5.65 -28.59
CA LEU A 444 0.98 -6.81 -28.48
C LEU A 444 0.20 -8.00 -27.93
N ARG A 445 0.20 -9.11 -28.68
CA ARG A 445 -0.39 -10.39 -28.27
C ARG A 445 0.71 -11.35 -27.86
N TRP A 446 0.60 -11.95 -26.68
CA TRP A 446 1.61 -12.85 -26.18
C TRP A 446 1.11 -13.92 -25.21
N SER A 447 1.95 -14.92 -24.97
CA SER A 447 1.68 -15.94 -23.94
C SER A 447 2.85 -16.08 -22.98
N VAL A 448 2.55 -16.45 -21.74
CA VAL A 448 3.57 -16.71 -20.71
C VAL A 448 3.28 -18.00 -19.95
N ASP A 449 4.31 -18.83 -19.82
CA ASP A 449 4.31 -20.06 -19.03
C ASP A 449 5.32 -19.95 -17.89
N LEU A 450 4.81 -19.74 -16.67
CA LEU A 450 5.63 -19.60 -15.47
C LEU A 450 6.27 -20.93 -15.01
N ASN A 451 5.95 -22.05 -15.66
CA ASN A 451 6.57 -23.35 -15.38
C ASN A 451 7.81 -23.62 -16.23
N ARG A 452 8.03 -22.82 -17.27
CA ARG A 452 9.26 -22.91 -18.07
C ARG A 452 10.45 -22.28 -17.34
N PRO A 453 11.69 -22.70 -17.69
CA PRO A 453 12.91 -22.05 -17.20
C PRO A 453 12.88 -20.54 -17.42
N ARG A 454 13.48 -19.79 -16.49
CA ARG A 454 13.62 -18.34 -16.59
C ARG A 454 14.31 -17.95 -17.91
N GLY A 455 13.81 -16.93 -18.60
CA GLY A 455 14.29 -16.54 -19.93
C GLY A 455 13.69 -17.34 -21.08
N GLN A 456 12.81 -18.32 -20.79
CA GLN A 456 12.08 -19.11 -21.78
C GLN A 456 10.59 -19.20 -21.42
N ARG A 457 10.06 -18.23 -20.66
CA ARG A 457 8.67 -18.21 -20.20
C ARG A 457 7.75 -17.56 -21.22
N VAL A 458 8.25 -16.68 -22.07
CA VAL A 458 7.49 -15.98 -23.10
C VAL A 458 7.39 -16.85 -24.35
N GLY A 459 6.15 -17.12 -24.78
CA GLY A 459 5.82 -17.93 -25.94
C GLY A 459 5.51 -17.08 -27.18
N THR A 460 4.36 -17.36 -27.81
CA THR A 460 3.81 -16.58 -28.93
C THR A 460 3.97 -15.09 -28.66
N LEU A 461 4.42 -14.32 -29.66
CA LEU A 461 4.65 -12.89 -29.55
C LEU A 461 4.36 -12.24 -30.91
N GLU A 462 3.30 -11.45 -30.95
CA GLU A 462 2.81 -10.78 -32.16
C GLU A 462 2.57 -9.30 -31.88
N VAL A 463 2.93 -8.44 -32.84
CA VAL A 463 2.62 -7.01 -32.83
C VAL A 463 1.68 -6.73 -33.99
N ASP A 464 0.49 -6.20 -33.69
CA ASP A 464 -0.61 -5.99 -34.65
C ASP A 464 -0.86 -7.23 -35.55
N GLY A 465 -0.85 -8.42 -34.96
CA GLY A 465 -1.14 -9.70 -35.62
C GLY A 465 -0.01 -10.27 -36.48
N LYS A 466 1.18 -9.65 -36.49
CA LYS A 466 2.36 -10.17 -37.17
C LYS A 466 3.37 -10.72 -36.16
N PRO A 467 4.04 -11.86 -36.45
CA PRO A 467 5.11 -12.35 -35.60
C PRO A 467 6.16 -11.25 -35.32
N LEU A 468 6.62 -11.19 -34.08
CA LEU A 468 7.70 -10.30 -33.70
C LEU A 468 8.98 -10.62 -34.48
N ASP A 469 9.61 -9.60 -35.06
CA ASP A 469 10.97 -9.64 -35.59
C ASP A 469 11.93 -9.08 -34.54
N ASP A 470 12.84 -9.91 -34.05
CA ASP A 470 13.76 -9.54 -32.96
C ASP A 470 14.67 -8.35 -33.33
N ALA A 471 14.99 -8.14 -34.61
CA ALA A 471 15.87 -7.07 -35.07
C ALA A 471 15.11 -5.77 -35.42
N ARG A 472 13.81 -5.85 -35.67
CA ARG A 472 12.99 -4.68 -36.02
C ARG A 472 12.84 -3.74 -34.83
N LEU A 473 12.93 -2.44 -35.08
CA LEU A 473 12.55 -1.40 -34.13
C LEU A 473 11.04 -1.18 -34.15
N TYR A 474 10.44 -1.21 -32.96
CA TYR A 474 9.02 -0.94 -32.71
C TYR A 474 8.89 0.36 -31.93
N SER A 475 7.94 1.19 -32.32
CA SER A 475 7.58 2.39 -31.55
C SER A 475 6.77 2.00 -30.31
N VAL A 476 7.21 2.49 -29.15
CA VAL A 476 6.65 2.15 -27.84
C VAL A 476 6.25 3.43 -27.11
N VAL A 477 5.09 3.40 -26.46
CA VAL A 477 4.66 4.41 -25.49
C VAL A 477 4.61 3.82 -24.08
N THR A 478 5.09 4.59 -23.11
CA THR A 478 5.11 4.26 -21.69
C THR A 478 5.14 5.55 -20.86
N HIS A 479 5.66 5.50 -19.64
CA HIS A 479 5.87 6.67 -18.79
C HIS A 479 7.25 6.69 -18.13
N THR A 480 7.57 7.83 -17.55
CA THR A 480 8.87 8.13 -16.92
C THR A 480 9.33 7.13 -15.85
N GLY A 481 8.42 6.49 -15.12
CA GLY A 481 8.76 5.44 -14.15
C GLY A 481 9.38 4.20 -14.83
N MET A 482 8.75 3.70 -15.90
CA MET A 482 9.29 2.58 -16.69
C MET A 482 10.66 2.92 -17.29
N LEU A 483 10.85 4.15 -17.78
CA LEU A 483 12.15 4.63 -18.26
C LEU A 483 13.23 4.64 -17.15
N LYS A 484 12.85 4.93 -15.91
CA LYS A 484 13.72 4.88 -14.73
C LYS A 484 13.93 3.45 -14.20
N GLY A 485 13.24 2.45 -14.75
CA GLY A 485 13.42 1.04 -14.38
C GLY A 485 12.54 0.57 -13.22
N THR A 486 11.37 1.20 -12.99
CA THR A 486 10.33 0.69 -12.07
C THR A 486 10.16 -0.83 -12.24
N HIS A 487 10.05 -1.57 -11.13
CA HIS A 487 9.94 -3.03 -11.09
C HIS A 487 11.09 -3.80 -11.77
N GLY A 488 12.26 -3.17 -11.95
CA GLY A 488 13.42 -3.79 -12.57
C GLY A 488 13.37 -3.85 -14.09
N TYR A 489 12.51 -3.06 -14.74
CA TYR A 489 12.46 -2.92 -16.21
C TYR A 489 13.60 -2.05 -16.75
N THR A 490 14.86 -2.43 -16.49
CA THR A 490 16.05 -1.66 -16.91
C THR A 490 16.22 -1.60 -18.43
N THR A 491 15.60 -2.49 -19.18
CA THR A 491 15.65 -2.55 -20.65
C THR A 491 15.23 -1.22 -21.30
N PHE A 492 14.32 -0.46 -20.69
CA PHE A 492 13.89 0.85 -21.22
C PHE A 492 15.02 1.89 -21.25
N GLN A 493 16.06 1.75 -20.42
CA GLN A 493 17.22 2.65 -20.41
C GLN A 493 18.07 2.52 -21.69
N GLY A 494 17.97 1.39 -22.39
CA GLY A 494 18.64 1.13 -23.67
C GLY A 494 17.77 1.42 -24.90
N GLY A 495 16.61 2.08 -24.74
CA GLY A 495 15.75 2.43 -25.87
C GLY A 495 16.32 3.57 -26.72
N GLN A 496 15.93 3.57 -28.00
CA GLN A 496 16.33 4.58 -28.99
C GLN A 496 15.25 5.64 -29.14
N ASP A 497 15.59 6.80 -29.72
CA ASP A 497 14.64 7.88 -30.02
C ASP A 497 13.72 8.23 -28.83
N VAL A 498 14.32 8.41 -27.65
CA VAL A 498 13.57 8.66 -26.40
C VAL A 498 13.05 10.09 -26.37
N HIS A 499 11.73 10.24 -26.38
CA HIS A 499 11.04 11.52 -26.24
C HIS A 499 10.20 11.52 -24.97
N LYS A 500 10.48 12.48 -24.07
CA LYS A 500 9.68 12.74 -22.87
C LYS A 500 8.70 13.86 -23.21
N LEU A 501 7.40 13.56 -23.20
CA LEU A 501 6.37 14.54 -23.50
C LEU A 501 6.14 15.39 -22.24
N ASP A 502 5.85 16.69 -22.40
CA ASP A 502 5.44 17.55 -21.29
C ASP A 502 3.94 17.42 -20.99
N ARG A 503 3.48 16.17 -20.94
CA ARG A 503 2.12 15.79 -20.56
C ARG A 503 2.16 14.54 -19.71
N LYS A 504 1.32 14.50 -18.68
CA LYS A 504 1.19 13.33 -17.81
C LYS A 504 0.25 12.30 -18.41
N VAL A 505 0.44 11.05 -18.01
CA VAL A 505 -0.51 9.97 -18.36
C VAL A 505 -1.91 10.34 -17.87
N THR A 506 -2.03 10.84 -16.63
CA THR A 506 -3.30 11.29 -16.05
C THR A 506 -3.98 12.36 -16.88
N GLU A 507 -3.25 13.39 -17.32
CA GLU A 507 -3.79 14.48 -18.12
C GLU A 507 -4.32 13.99 -19.48
N ILE A 508 -3.60 13.08 -20.15
CA ILE A 508 -4.06 12.48 -21.42
C ILE A 508 -5.32 11.63 -21.20
N VAL A 509 -5.35 10.80 -20.17
CA VAL A 509 -6.51 9.94 -19.86
C VAL A 509 -7.72 10.78 -19.45
N GLU A 510 -7.53 11.81 -18.64
CA GLU A 510 -8.59 12.76 -18.27
C GLU A 510 -9.20 13.44 -19.52
N THR A 511 -8.36 13.92 -20.46
CA THR A 511 -8.85 14.50 -21.73
C THR A 511 -9.62 13.46 -22.57
N ALA A 512 -9.08 12.25 -22.69
CA ALA A 512 -9.71 11.19 -23.47
C ALA A 512 -11.07 10.77 -22.88
N LEU A 513 -11.19 10.61 -21.56
CA LEU A 513 -12.47 10.28 -20.92
C LEU A 513 -13.54 11.34 -21.15
N ARG A 514 -13.18 12.63 -21.03
CA ARG A 514 -14.11 13.74 -21.34
C ARG A 514 -14.58 13.70 -22.78
N ALA A 515 -13.69 13.40 -23.72
CA ALA A 515 -14.02 13.30 -25.14
C ALA A 515 -14.87 12.05 -25.48
N MET A 516 -14.69 10.94 -24.77
CA MET A 516 -15.46 9.71 -24.97
C MET A 516 -16.91 9.86 -24.51
N GLU A 517 -17.16 10.67 -23.48
CA GLU A 517 -18.43 10.82 -22.72
C GLU A 517 -18.92 9.53 -22.04
N LYS A 518 -18.85 8.39 -22.72
CA LYS A 518 -19.19 7.05 -22.26
C LYS A 518 -18.00 6.12 -22.44
N VAL A 519 -17.67 5.39 -21.39
CA VAL A 519 -16.57 4.41 -21.38
C VAL A 519 -17.11 3.02 -21.03
N ALA A 520 -16.49 1.97 -21.54
CA ALA A 520 -16.83 0.58 -21.23
C ALA A 520 -15.54 -0.22 -20.99
N SER A 521 -15.67 -1.37 -20.33
CA SER A 521 -14.53 -2.27 -20.16
C SER A 521 -14.04 -2.75 -21.53
N PRO A 522 -12.74 -2.61 -21.87
CA PRO A 522 -12.23 -3.11 -23.14
C PRO A 522 -12.26 -4.64 -23.18
N ALA A 523 -12.30 -5.18 -24.40
CA ALA A 523 -12.13 -6.60 -24.63
C ALA A 523 -10.69 -7.01 -24.30
N LEU A 524 -10.55 -8.13 -23.59
CA LEU A 524 -9.28 -8.76 -23.23
C LEU A 524 -9.00 -9.98 -24.13
N GLY A 525 -7.79 -10.51 -24.06
CA GLY A 525 -7.39 -11.73 -24.77
C GLY A 525 -6.02 -11.63 -25.45
N ASP A 526 -5.33 -10.50 -25.30
CA ASP A 526 -4.01 -10.31 -25.86
C ASP A 526 -2.93 -10.98 -25.00
N VAL A 527 -3.21 -11.29 -23.72
CA VAL A 527 -2.26 -12.02 -22.87
C VAL A 527 -2.80 -13.37 -22.42
N ARG A 528 -2.11 -14.44 -22.82
CA ARG A 528 -2.44 -15.82 -22.42
C ARG A 528 -1.49 -16.35 -21.34
N LEU A 529 -1.98 -16.46 -20.11
CA LEU A 529 -1.31 -17.20 -19.03
C LEU A 529 -1.47 -18.72 -19.26
N VAL A 530 -0.39 -19.43 -19.51
CA VAL A 530 -0.39 -20.89 -19.63
C VAL A 530 -0.47 -21.48 -18.22
N LYS A 531 -1.60 -22.12 -17.90
CA LYS A 531 -1.76 -22.88 -16.65
C LYS A 531 -0.89 -24.13 -16.71
N ALA A 532 -0.35 -24.55 -15.56
CA ALA A 532 0.19 -25.89 -15.46
C ALA A 532 -0.89 -26.89 -15.89
N ALA A 533 -0.56 -27.88 -16.72
CA ALA A 533 -1.47 -29.00 -16.93
C ALA A 533 -1.83 -29.55 -15.54
N SER A 534 -3.12 -29.63 -15.24
CA SER A 534 -3.61 -30.32 -14.05
C SER A 534 -3.18 -31.78 -14.18
N GLY A 535 -2.03 -32.10 -13.59
CA GLY A 535 -1.46 -33.44 -13.59
C GLY A 535 -2.40 -34.38 -12.85
N GLN A 536 -2.66 -35.51 -13.51
CA GLN A 536 -3.32 -36.72 -12.98
C GLN A 536 -2.64 -37.25 -11.73
#